data_AF-A0A1B6BJX4-F1
#
_entry.id   AF-A0A1B6BJX4-F1
#
_cell.length_a   1.000
_cell.length_b   1.000
_cell.length_c   1.000
_cell.angle_alpha   90.00
_cell.angle_beta   90.00
_cell.angle_gamma   90.00
#
_symmetry.space_group_name_H-M   'P 1'
#
loop_
_entity.id
_entity.type
_entity.pdbx_description
1 polymer ?
#
loop_
_entity_poly.entity_id
_entity_poly.type
_entity_poly.pdbx_seq_one_letter_code
_entity_poly.pdbx_strand_id
1 'polypeptide(L)'
;MKCTYCNKEKKITREHIIPACIIDFFPECDISYNSFMDKAFRGDAVIKDVCETCNGEKLGPLDDYGKDLIKAYFMNENIDKDSYIEFEYDYHRLARWIMKISYNDARANKFDDVFFDENRLYMLGDEAFPKRKFSLYAGFTVNTSVAPSWFFNNMQMSINRHPIFNLGGIFIFDYENMAIELNNERRLYNEFKEHLVYLVKFGSGIFLLIGWSSSLEGNDLESESLYIQHMFPYTLLSEDNELAILMRCSHAYNYHHPRLIDSRYSKEYADLTNSCCSKETDIDKVRQELDFKWQKNVKEIRSKHEIKKKKKKKKKKKK
;
A
#
# COMPACT_ATOMS: atom_id res chain seq x y z
N MET A 1 24.40 4.20 21.12
CA MET A 1 23.80 3.93 19.78
C MET A 1 22.91 5.11 19.43
N LYS A 2 22.98 5.57 18.19
CA LYS A 2 22.25 6.75 17.71
C LYS A 2 20.86 6.34 17.23
N CYS A 3 19.83 7.09 17.60
CA CYS A 3 18.48 6.88 17.09
C CYS A 3 18.37 7.38 15.66
N THR A 4 17.86 6.55 14.75
CA THR A 4 17.78 6.91 13.32
C THR A 4 16.83 8.08 13.03
N TYR A 5 15.80 8.28 13.85
CA TYR A 5 14.83 9.37 13.66
C TYR A 5 15.31 10.72 14.20
N CYS A 6 15.63 10.80 15.50
CA CYS A 6 16.00 12.05 16.14
C CYS A 6 17.50 12.35 16.12
N ASN A 7 18.33 11.43 15.62
CA ASN A 7 19.79 11.53 15.57
C ASN A 7 20.48 11.73 16.94
N LYS A 8 19.79 11.49 18.06
CA LYS A 8 20.35 11.60 19.41
C LYS A 8 20.87 10.25 19.91
N GLU A 9 21.94 10.27 20.71
CA GLU A 9 22.41 9.08 21.41
C GLU A 9 21.46 8.71 22.55
N LYS A 10 20.80 7.55 22.43
CA LYS A 10 19.79 7.08 23.38
C LYS A 10 19.77 5.54 23.42
N LYS A 11 19.08 4.98 24.41
CA LYS A 11 18.74 3.56 24.42
C LYS A 11 17.79 3.25 23.25
N ILE A 12 18.21 2.33 22.39
CA ILE A 12 17.44 1.90 21.23
C ILE A 12 16.49 0.75 21.57
N THR A 13 15.34 0.75 20.91
CA THR A 13 14.23 -0.18 21.03
C THR A 13 14.03 -0.90 19.70
N ARG A 14 13.16 -1.92 19.68
CA ARG A 14 12.72 -2.57 18.45
C ARG A 14 11.47 -1.85 17.95
N GLU A 15 11.46 -1.55 16.66
CA GLU A 15 10.34 -0.96 15.97
C GLU A 15 9.87 -1.88 14.84
N HIS A 16 8.56 -2.01 14.66
CA HIS A 16 8.01 -2.83 13.58
C HIS A 16 8.05 -2.08 12.24
N ILE A 17 8.33 -2.81 11.15
CA ILE A 17 8.26 -2.21 9.80
C ILE A 17 6.82 -1.82 9.48
N ILE A 18 5.92 -2.80 9.48
CA ILE A 18 4.48 -2.60 9.49
C ILE A 18 4.02 -2.62 10.95
N PRO A 19 3.26 -1.62 11.43
CA PRO A 19 2.85 -1.56 12.82
C PRO A 19 2.17 -2.84 13.30
N ALA A 20 2.53 -3.33 14.48
CA ALA A 20 1.99 -4.58 15.03
C ALA A 20 0.45 -4.58 15.13
N CYS A 21 -0.14 -3.40 15.36
CA CYS A 21 -1.58 -3.24 15.38
C CYS A 21 -2.26 -3.51 14.03
N ILE A 22 -1.59 -3.23 12.91
CA ILE A 22 -2.06 -3.52 11.55
C ILE A 22 -1.85 -5.00 11.24
N ILE A 23 -0.70 -5.57 11.61
CA ILE A 23 -0.44 -7.01 11.45
C ILE A 23 -1.53 -7.84 12.15
N ASP A 24 -1.97 -7.39 13.33
CA ASP A 24 -3.04 -8.04 14.10
C ASP A 24 -4.41 -8.04 13.38
N PHE A 25 -4.63 -7.21 12.35
CA PHE A 25 -5.85 -7.26 11.53
C PHE A 25 -5.83 -8.36 10.48
N PHE A 26 -4.64 -8.81 10.08
CA PHE A 26 -4.45 -9.82 9.03
C PHE A 26 -3.66 -11.03 9.57
N PRO A 27 -4.15 -11.71 10.63
CA PRO A 27 -3.45 -12.85 11.24
C PRO A 27 -3.32 -14.07 10.32
N GLU A 28 -4.06 -14.12 9.21
CA GLU A 28 -3.90 -15.07 8.13
C GLU A 28 -2.66 -14.82 7.24
N CYS A 29 -2.02 -13.65 7.35
CA CYS A 29 -0.76 -13.31 6.70
C CYS A 29 0.42 -13.51 7.68
N ASP A 30 0.69 -14.76 8.07
CA ASP A 30 1.65 -15.09 9.14
C ASP A 30 3.11 -15.30 8.69
N ILE A 31 3.37 -15.19 7.40
CA ILE A 31 4.69 -15.27 6.77
C ILE A 31 5.05 -13.91 6.18
N SER A 32 6.17 -13.35 6.64
CA SER A 32 6.78 -12.17 6.02
C SER A 32 7.77 -12.62 4.96
N TYR A 33 7.64 -12.12 3.73
CA TYR A 33 8.61 -12.32 2.66
C TYR A 33 9.28 -11.00 2.29
N ASN A 34 10.61 -10.99 2.30
CA ASN A 34 11.42 -9.89 1.81
C ASN A 34 12.05 -10.28 0.48
N SER A 35 11.58 -9.66 -0.61
CA SER A 35 12.04 -9.94 -1.98
C SER A 35 13.46 -9.46 -2.26
N PHE A 36 13.94 -8.40 -1.58
CA PHE A 36 15.29 -7.88 -1.78
C PHE A 36 16.36 -8.80 -1.16
N MET A 37 16.00 -9.45 -0.06
CA MET A 37 16.88 -10.37 0.65
C MET A 37 16.64 -11.84 0.27
N ASP A 38 15.64 -12.10 -0.57
CA ASP A 38 15.08 -13.42 -0.90
C ASP A 38 14.89 -14.32 0.33
N LYS A 39 14.19 -13.78 1.35
CA LYS A 39 14.01 -14.45 2.65
C LYS A 39 12.57 -14.41 3.10
N ALA A 40 12.07 -15.58 3.52
CA ALA A 40 10.82 -15.73 4.24
C ALA A 40 11.09 -16.03 5.72
N PHE A 41 10.31 -15.43 6.61
CA PHE A 41 10.35 -15.74 8.03
C PHE A 41 8.95 -15.67 8.66
N ARG A 42 8.76 -16.46 9.72
CA ARG A 42 7.55 -16.40 10.54
C ARG A 42 7.69 -15.32 11.60
N GLY A 43 6.67 -14.48 11.69
CA GLY A 43 6.58 -13.39 12.66
C GLY A 43 6.90 -12.01 12.08
N ASP A 44 6.83 -11.03 12.96
CA ASP A 44 6.80 -9.62 12.57
C ASP A 44 8.19 -9.11 12.20
N ALA A 45 8.27 -8.38 11.08
CA ALA A 45 9.50 -7.71 10.68
C ALA A 45 9.79 -6.51 11.60
N VAL A 46 10.94 -6.54 12.30
CA VAL A 46 11.33 -5.50 13.26
C VAL A 46 12.79 -5.05 13.06
N ILE A 47 13.07 -3.79 13.37
CA ILE A 47 14.40 -3.17 13.30
C ILE A 47 14.73 -2.58 14.67
N LYS A 48 15.99 -2.72 15.11
CA LYS A 48 16.42 -2.24 16.42
C LYS A 48 17.31 -1.00 16.29
N ASP A 49 16.71 0.17 16.08
CA ASP A 49 17.46 1.42 15.89
C ASP A 49 16.69 2.71 16.27
N VAL A 50 15.51 2.61 16.87
CA VAL A 50 14.68 3.76 17.26
C VAL A 50 14.69 3.93 18.78
N CYS A 51 14.85 5.15 19.30
CA CYS A 51 14.76 5.39 20.74
C CYS A 51 13.31 5.30 21.25
N GLU A 52 13.16 5.08 22.56
CA GLU A 52 11.85 4.95 23.21
C GLU A 52 10.95 6.19 23.02
N THR A 53 11.50 7.40 23.12
CA THR A 53 10.75 8.65 22.89
C THR A 53 10.18 8.72 21.48
N CYS A 54 11.00 8.48 20.45
CA CYS A 54 10.54 8.49 19.06
C CYS A 54 9.51 7.38 18.83
N ASN A 55 9.82 6.16 19.27
CA ASN A 55 8.98 5.00 19.03
C ASN A 55 7.60 5.14 19.71
N GLY A 56 7.57 5.38 21.02
CA GLY A 56 6.35 5.40 21.80
C GLY A 56 5.54 6.69 21.68
N GLU A 57 6.19 7.85 21.82
CA GLU A 57 5.49 9.13 21.98
C GLU A 57 5.18 9.83 20.66
N LYS A 58 6.06 9.66 19.65
CA LYS A 58 5.94 10.37 18.36
C LYS A 58 5.36 9.48 17.27
N LEU A 59 5.92 8.28 17.10
CA LEU A 59 5.52 7.35 16.03
C LEU A 59 4.33 6.46 16.43
N GLY A 60 4.17 6.15 17.73
CA GLY A 60 3.04 5.38 18.25
C GLY A 60 1.67 5.99 17.91
N PRO A 61 1.44 7.30 18.10
CA PRO A 61 0.18 7.94 17.72
C PRO A 61 -0.14 7.84 16.21
N LEU A 62 0.88 7.79 15.35
CA LEU A 62 0.68 7.58 13.91
C LEU A 62 0.18 6.15 13.62
N ASP A 63 0.66 5.17 14.37
CA ASP A 63 0.19 3.78 14.25
C ASP A 63 -1.25 3.62 14.72
N ASP A 64 -1.65 4.33 15.78
CA ASP A 64 -3.04 4.36 16.23
C ASP A 64 -3.95 5.01 15.18
N TYR A 65 -3.52 6.13 14.60
CA TYR A 65 -4.23 6.78 13.49
C TYR A 65 -4.40 5.85 12.29
N GLY A 66 -3.32 5.25 11.79
CA GLY A 66 -3.36 4.33 10.66
C GLY A 66 -4.22 3.10 10.94
N LYS A 67 -4.14 2.55 12.15
CA LYS A 67 -4.98 1.44 12.59
C LYS A 67 -6.47 1.78 12.52
N ASP A 68 -6.85 2.94 13.02
CA ASP A 68 -8.27 3.33 13.03
C ASP A 68 -8.77 3.62 11.62
N LEU A 69 -7.93 4.21 10.75
CA LEU A 69 -8.19 4.39 9.32
C LEU A 69 -8.40 3.06 8.58
N ILE A 70 -7.44 2.13 8.67
CA ILE A 70 -7.53 0.84 7.98
C ILE A 70 -8.78 0.10 8.43
N LYS A 71 -9.07 0.12 9.73
CA LYS A 71 -10.25 -0.52 10.29
C LYS A 71 -11.55 0.06 9.74
N ALA A 72 -11.62 1.39 9.57
CA ALA A 72 -12.82 2.07 9.10
C ALA A 72 -13.10 1.79 7.62
N TYR A 73 -12.06 1.84 6.76
CA TYR A 73 -12.27 1.89 5.31
C TYR A 73 -11.83 0.62 4.56
N PHE A 74 -10.80 -0.09 5.02
CA PHE A 74 -10.06 -1.04 4.18
C PHE A 74 -10.08 -2.49 4.67
N MET A 75 -10.88 -2.80 5.69
CA MET A 75 -11.08 -4.17 6.18
C MET A 75 -12.14 -4.95 5.41
N ASN A 76 -13.00 -4.28 4.63
CA ASN A 76 -14.01 -4.94 3.82
C ASN A 76 -13.41 -5.38 2.47
N GLU A 77 -13.40 -6.69 2.24
CA GLU A 77 -12.91 -7.30 1.00
C GLU A 77 -14.03 -7.47 -0.05
N ASN A 78 -15.29 -7.28 0.33
CA ASN A 78 -16.47 -7.40 -0.53
C ASN A 78 -16.95 -6.01 -1.01
N ILE A 79 -16.04 -5.23 -1.58
CA ILE A 79 -16.37 -3.94 -2.20
C ILE A 79 -16.73 -4.22 -3.66
N ASP A 80 -17.84 -3.64 -4.12
CA ASP A 80 -18.26 -3.76 -5.52
C ASP A 80 -17.28 -3.01 -6.44
N LYS A 81 -17.03 -3.57 -7.64
CA LYS A 81 -15.99 -3.06 -8.55
C LYS A 81 -16.27 -1.66 -9.09
N ASP A 82 -17.54 -1.23 -9.07
CA ASP A 82 -18.02 0.06 -9.58
C ASP A 82 -18.32 1.04 -8.43
N SER A 83 -18.02 0.65 -7.19
CA SER A 83 -18.14 1.52 -6.01
C SER A 83 -17.05 2.59 -5.94
N TYR A 84 -17.25 3.52 -5.02
CA TYR A 84 -16.25 4.48 -4.56
C TYR A 84 -16.21 4.47 -3.02
N ILE A 85 -15.13 5.01 -2.45
CA ILE A 85 -15.02 5.21 -0.99
C ILE A 85 -14.89 6.71 -0.73
N GLU A 86 -15.82 7.27 0.03
CA GLU A 86 -15.66 8.56 0.69
C GLU A 86 -14.66 8.39 1.83
N PHE A 87 -13.47 8.95 1.64
CA PHE A 87 -12.32 8.73 2.49
C PHE A 87 -11.97 10.00 3.25
N GLU A 88 -12.30 10.04 4.53
CA GLU A 88 -11.92 11.13 5.43
C GLU A 88 -10.52 10.90 6.00
N TYR A 89 -9.66 11.91 5.94
CA TYR A 89 -8.28 11.82 6.40
C TYR A 89 -7.69 13.16 6.86
N ASP A 90 -6.76 13.08 7.80
CA ASP A 90 -5.79 14.14 8.12
C ASP A 90 -4.55 13.93 7.25
N TYR A 91 -4.30 14.86 6.33
CA TYR A 91 -3.21 14.77 5.34
C TYR A 91 -1.85 14.56 6.02
N HIS A 92 -1.52 15.38 7.02
CA HIS A 92 -0.21 15.31 7.67
C HIS A 92 -0.04 14.03 8.49
N ARG A 93 -1.07 13.55 9.19
CA ARG A 93 -0.97 12.26 9.91
C ARG A 93 -0.83 11.10 8.95
N LEU A 94 -1.61 11.08 7.86
CA LEU A 94 -1.55 10.02 6.86
C LEU A 94 -0.19 10.01 6.15
N ALA A 95 0.28 11.17 5.67
CA ALA A 95 1.57 11.30 5.01
C ALA A 95 2.73 10.84 5.92
N ARG A 96 2.77 11.32 7.18
CA ARG A 96 3.80 10.90 8.14
C ARG A 96 3.74 9.41 8.45
N TRP A 97 2.55 8.84 8.56
CA TRP A 97 2.38 7.40 8.81
C TRP A 97 2.84 6.54 7.63
N ILE A 98 2.46 6.89 6.40
CA ILE A 98 2.92 6.19 5.20
C ILE A 98 4.44 6.35 5.03
N MET A 99 4.98 7.57 5.20
CA MET A 99 6.44 7.81 5.17
C MET A 99 7.18 7.01 6.23
N LYS A 100 6.65 6.91 7.46
CA LYS A 100 7.23 6.09 8.53
C LYS A 100 7.37 4.64 8.08
N ILE A 101 6.30 4.05 7.53
CA ILE A 101 6.30 2.66 7.06
C ILE A 101 7.34 2.47 5.95
N SER A 102 7.33 3.37 4.95
CA SER A 102 8.30 3.35 3.84
C SER A 102 9.74 3.53 4.32
N TYR A 103 9.99 4.42 5.27
CA TYR A 103 11.33 4.64 5.84
C TYR A 103 11.79 3.45 6.68
N ASN A 104 10.88 2.83 7.44
CA ASN A 104 11.20 1.59 8.15
C ASN A 104 11.61 0.50 7.16
N ASP A 105 10.88 0.30 6.07
CA ASP A 105 11.25 -0.66 5.03
C ASP A 105 12.59 -0.33 4.37
N ALA A 106 12.83 0.94 4.00
CA ALA A 106 14.10 1.39 3.43
C ALA A 106 15.28 1.02 4.33
N ARG A 107 15.15 1.32 5.64
CA ARG A 107 16.17 0.99 6.64
C ARG A 107 16.37 -0.50 6.84
N ALA A 108 15.30 -1.30 6.81
CA ALA A 108 15.39 -2.76 6.92
C ALA A 108 16.23 -3.36 5.79
N ASN A 109 16.07 -2.79 4.58
CA ASN A 109 16.78 -3.19 3.38
C ASN A 109 18.11 -2.45 3.18
N LYS A 110 18.50 -1.57 4.12
CA LYS A 110 19.72 -0.76 4.07
C LYS A 110 19.81 0.14 2.83
N PHE A 111 18.68 0.64 2.37
CA PHE A 111 18.65 1.69 1.36
C PHE A 111 19.02 3.03 2.01
N ASP A 112 19.92 3.77 1.37
CA ASP A 112 20.30 5.11 1.76
C ASP A 112 19.51 6.10 0.89
N ASP A 113 18.43 6.64 1.45
CA ASP A 113 17.47 7.48 0.75
C ASP A 113 17.46 8.87 1.40
N VAL A 114 18.16 9.82 0.77
CA VAL A 114 18.30 11.21 1.21
C VAL A 114 16.94 11.87 1.47
N PHE A 115 15.92 11.51 0.69
CA PHE A 115 14.56 11.99 0.89
C PHE A 115 14.03 11.76 2.31
N PHE A 116 14.14 10.54 2.83
CA PHE A 116 13.62 10.25 4.17
C PHE A 116 14.45 10.94 5.24
N ASP A 117 15.76 10.97 5.04
CA ASP A 117 16.73 11.57 5.94
C ASP A 117 16.50 13.08 6.15
N GLU A 118 16.14 13.80 5.09
CA GLU A 118 15.77 15.21 5.15
C GLU A 118 14.35 15.43 5.71
N ASN A 119 13.42 14.50 5.47
CA ASN A 119 12.04 14.57 5.98
C ASN A 119 11.84 13.97 7.38
N ARG A 120 12.89 13.53 8.10
CA ARG A 120 12.76 12.90 9.42
C ARG A 120 12.04 13.74 10.46
N LEU A 121 12.31 15.04 10.50
CA LEU A 121 11.69 15.93 11.48
C LEU A 121 10.21 16.16 11.18
N TYR A 122 9.84 16.22 9.90
CA TYR A 122 8.44 16.19 9.47
C TYR A 122 7.77 14.87 9.87
N MET A 123 8.40 13.71 9.64
CA MET A 123 7.87 12.41 10.08
C MET A 123 7.62 12.36 11.60
N LEU A 124 8.47 12.99 12.41
CA LEU A 124 8.29 13.09 13.86
C LEU A 124 7.24 14.13 14.29
N GLY A 125 6.77 14.98 13.37
CA GLY A 125 5.93 16.14 13.69
C GLY A 125 6.66 17.25 14.43
N ASP A 126 7.99 17.26 14.38
CA ASP A 126 8.82 18.33 14.93
C ASP A 126 8.96 19.50 13.92
N GLU A 127 8.75 19.23 12.62
CA GLU A 127 8.57 20.25 11.57
C GLU A 127 7.16 20.15 10.97
N ALA A 128 6.52 21.29 10.72
CA ALA A 128 5.16 21.33 10.17
C ALA A 128 5.10 20.94 8.68
N PHE A 129 6.18 21.21 7.94
CA PHE A 129 6.26 20.99 6.51
C PHE A 129 7.45 20.09 6.16
N PRO A 130 7.34 19.26 5.10
CA PRO A 130 8.45 18.45 4.62
C PRO A 130 9.52 19.34 3.97
N LYS A 131 10.80 18.95 4.07
CA LYS A 131 11.90 19.58 3.33
C LYS A 131 11.94 19.14 1.89
N ARG A 132 11.70 17.85 1.65
CA ARG A 132 11.60 17.26 0.30
C ARG A 132 10.13 17.12 -0.09
N LYS A 133 9.80 17.70 -1.24
CA LYS A 133 8.46 17.65 -1.83
C LYS A 133 8.05 16.20 -2.11
N PHE A 134 6.79 15.90 -1.86
CA PHE A 134 6.20 14.60 -2.13
C PHE A 134 4.74 14.74 -2.53
N SER A 135 4.20 13.72 -3.18
CA SER A 135 2.76 13.57 -3.43
C SER A 135 2.29 12.25 -2.84
N LEU A 136 1.08 12.24 -2.31
CA LEU A 136 0.44 11.06 -1.76
C LEU A 136 -0.82 10.76 -2.57
N TYR A 137 -0.93 9.53 -3.07
CA TYR A 137 -2.12 9.07 -3.74
C TYR A 137 -2.73 7.88 -3.00
N ALA A 138 -4.03 7.70 -3.15
CA ALA A 138 -4.74 6.56 -2.61
C ALA A 138 -5.74 5.98 -3.59
N GLY A 139 -6.04 4.70 -3.40
CA GLY A 139 -7.07 3.97 -4.12
C GLY A 139 -7.49 2.76 -3.31
N PHE A 140 -8.40 1.97 -3.86
CA PHE A 140 -8.74 0.67 -3.29
C PHE A 140 -8.71 -0.43 -4.35
N THR A 141 -8.51 -1.65 -3.87
CA THR A 141 -8.35 -2.85 -4.68
C THR A 141 -9.58 -3.74 -4.53
N VAL A 142 -10.05 -4.27 -5.66
CA VAL A 142 -11.11 -5.27 -5.77
C VAL A 142 -10.57 -6.40 -6.63
N ASN A 143 -10.77 -7.64 -6.18
CA ASN A 143 -10.41 -8.81 -6.97
C ASN A 143 -11.47 -9.02 -8.06
N THR A 144 -11.16 -8.61 -9.29
CA THR A 144 -12.00 -8.93 -10.46
C THR A 144 -11.43 -10.09 -11.27
N SER A 145 -10.37 -10.76 -10.79
CA SER A 145 -9.81 -11.92 -11.49
C SER A 145 -10.65 -13.18 -11.23
N VAL A 146 -10.52 -14.17 -12.11
CA VAL A 146 -11.15 -15.50 -11.94
C VAL A 146 -10.52 -16.30 -10.79
N ALA A 147 -9.37 -15.85 -10.30
CA ALA A 147 -8.60 -16.55 -9.29
C ALA A 147 -8.79 -15.90 -7.92
N PRO A 148 -9.18 -16.68 -6.90
CA PRO A 148 -9.38 -16.16 -5.55
C PRO A 148 -8.04 -15.82 -4.88
N SER A 149 -8.04 -14.91 -3.91
CA SER A 149 -6.82 -14.31 -3.33
C SER A 149 -5.86 -15.32 -2.68
N TRP A 150 -6.38 -16.46 -2.22
CA TRP A 150 -5.59 -17.51 -1.59
C TRP A 150 -4.71 -18.31 -2.56
N PHE A 151 -4.95 -18.25 -3.87
CA PHE A 151 -4.02 -18.80 -4.86
C PHE A 151 -2.70 -18.03 -4.91
N PHE A 152 -2.72 -16.75 -4.54
CA PHE A 152 -1.58 -15.83 -4.64
C PHE A 152 -1.12 -15.33 -3.26
N ASN A 153 -1.00 -16.25 -2.30
CA ASN A 153 -0.49 -16.01 -0.95
C ASN A 153 -1.32 -15.03 -0.09
N ASN A 154 -2.53 -14.65 -0.53
CA ASN A 154 -3.40 -13.69 0.18
C ASN A 154 -2.64 -12.42 0.62
N MET A 155 -2.05 -11.70 -0.34
CA MET A 155 -1.26 -10.48 -0.10
C MET A 155 -2.14 -9.28 0.33
N GLN A 156 -2.66 -9.33 1.55
CA GLN A 156 -3.43 -8.26 2.19
C GLN A 156 -2.52 -7.14 2.70
N MET A 157 -1.23 -7.43 2.95
CA MET A 157 -0.24 -6.44 3.36
C MET A 157 0.98 -6.54 2.46
N SER A 158 1.43 -5.42 1.91
CA SER A 158 2.70 -5.37 1.18
C SER A 158 3.30 -3.96 1.14
N ILE A 159 4.62 -3.89 1.05
CA ILE A 159 5.38 -2.67 0.81
C ILE A 159 6.21 -2.92 -0.45
N ASN A 160 6.08 -2.06 -1.45
CA ASN A 160 6.75 -2.20 -2.74
C ASN A 160 7.49 -0.90 -3.05
N ARG A 161 8.83 -0.95 -3.02
CA ARG A 161 9.68 0.14 -3.52
C ARG A 161 9.78 0.05 -5.03
N HIS A 162 9.61 1.19 -5.71
CA HIS A 162 9.64 1.32 -7.18
C HIS A 162 8.70 0.33 -7.89
N PRO A 163 7.37 0.49 -7.69
CA PRO A 163 6.38 -0.21 -8.48
C PRO A 163 6.56 0.10 -9.98
N ILE A 164 6.07 -0.81 -10.83
CA ILE A 164 6.15 -0.68 -12.28
C ILE A 164 4.87 0.01 -12.74
N PHE A 165 5.00 1.16 -13.37
CA PHE A 165 3.89 1.86 -14.02
C PHE A 165 3.79 1.44 -15.48
N ASN A 166 2.65 0.88 -15.86
CA ASN A 166 2.36 0.49 -17.24
C ASN A 166 1.56 1.59 -17.93
N LEU A 167 2.30 2.46 -18.63
CA LEU A 167 1.75 3.64 -19.28
C LEU A 167 0.86 3.30 -20.48
N GLY A 168 1.32 2.38 -21.34
CA GLY A 168 0.57 1.85 -22.48
C GLY A 168 -0.28 0.63 -22.16
N GLY A 169 -0.38 0.27 -20.88
CA GLY A 169 -1.09 -0.92 -20.43
C GLY A 169 -0.37 -2.24 -20.63
N ILE A 170 -0.96 -3.32 -20.09
CA ILE A 170 -0.44 -4.69 -20.24
C ILE A 170 -0.57 -5.21 -21.68
N PHE A 171 -1.53 -4.69 -22.44
CA PHE A 171 -1.83 -5.12 -23.80
C PHE A 171 -1.78 -3.94 -24.77
N ILE A 172 -1.31 -4.18 -25.98
CA ILE A 172 -1.36 -3.23 -27.10
C ILE A 172 -2.20 -3.83 -28.24
N PHE A 173 -2.83 -2.96 -29.02
CA PHE A 173 -3.53 -3.34 -30.23
C PHE A 173 -2.61 -3.17 -31.42
N ASP A 174 -2.29 -4.27 -32.07
CA ASP A 174 -1.73 -4.26 -33.41
C ASP A 174 -2.90 -4.10 -34.39
N TYR A 175 -3.10 -2.87 -34.86
CA TYR A 175 -4.15 -2.55 -35.83
C TYR A 175 -3.85 -3.11 -37.23
N GLU A 176 -2.58 -3.39 -37.56
CA GLU A 176 -2.21 -3.94 -38.86
C GLU A 176 -2.58 -5.43 -38.93
N ASN A 177 -2.28 -6.18 -37.88
CA ASN A 177 -2.60 -7.60 -37.79
C ASN A 177 -3.94 -7.90 -37.10
N MET A 178 -4.66 -6.86 -36.65
CA MET A 178 -5.89 -6.97 -35.87
C MET A 178 -5.73 -7.91 -34.66
N ALA A 179 -4.58 -7.82 -34.00
CA ALA A 179 -4.17 -8.68 -32.90
C ALA A 179 -4.03 -7.90 -31.60
N ILE A 180 -4.25 -8.60 -30.48
CA ILE A 180 -3.93 -8.10 -29.14
C ILE A 180 -2.60 -8.75 -28.75
N GLU A 181 -1.60 -7.93 -28.53
CA GLU A 181 -0.26 -8.40 -28.13
C GLU A 181 0.04 -7.99 -26.69
N LEU A 182 0.90 -8.77 -26.03
CA LEU A 182 1.47 -8.34 -24.75
C LEU A 182 2.32 -7.10 -25.01
N ASN A 183 2.09 -6.06 -24.22
CA ASN A 183 2.92 -4.87 -24.27
C ASN A 183 4.32 -5.19 -23.72
N ASN A 184 5.24 -5.54 -24.64
CA ASN A 184 6.64 -5.78 -24.33
C ASN A 184 7.41 -4.47 -24.14
N GLU A 185 6.89 -3.37 -24.68
CA GLU A 185 7.33 -2.02 -24.35
C GLU A 185 6.79 -1.64 -22.97
N ARG A 186 7.35 -2.28 -21.95
CA ARG A 186 7.39 -1.68 -20.63
C ARG A 186 8.15 -0.37 -20.81
N ARG A 187 7.43 0.74 -21.00
CA ARG A 187 7.96 2.03 -20.61
C ARG A 187 8.13 1.94 -19.10
N LEU A 188 9.27 1.39 -18.68
CA LEU A 188 9.79 1.57 -17.34
C LEU A 188 9.89 3.09 -17.21
N TYR A 189 8.99 3.60 -16.40
CA TYR A 189 8.84 4.96 -15.88
C TYR A 189 10.22 5.56 -15.53
N ASN A 190 10.97 5.98 -16.54
CA ASN A 190 12.27 6.65 -16.42
C ASN A 190 12.13 8.14 -16.78
N GLU A 191 10.90 8.63 -16.98
CA GLU A 191 10.59 9.97 -17.47
C GLU A 191 10.06 10.92 -16.39
N PHE A 192 9.70 10.39 -15.23
CA PHE A 192 9.29 11.25 -14.12
C PHE A 192 10.53 11.80 -13.42
N LYS A 193 10.39 13.00 -12.88
CA LYS A 193 11.43 13.64 -12.08
C LYS A 193 11.30 13.22 -10.61
N GLU A 194 11.05 11.94 -10.34
CA GLU A 194 10.97 11.40 -8.99
C GLU A 194 12.34 11.02 -8.42
N HIS A 195 12.43 11.03 -7.09
CA HIS A 195 13.56 10.48 -6.36
C HIS A 195 13.25 9.07 -5.85
N LEU A 196 12.01 8.84 -5.40
CA LEU A 196 11.56 7.54 -4.91
C LEU A 196 10.06 7.33 -5.09
N VAL A 197 9.65 6.07 -5.24
CA VAL A 197 8.24 5.67 -5.19
C VAL A 197 8.06 4.50 -4.23
N TYR A 198 7.06 4.58 -3.36
CA TYR A 198 6.62 3.51 -2.50
C TYR A 198 5.13 3.25 -2.68
N LEU A 199 4.77 1.99 -2.83
CA LEU A 199 3.39 1.51 -2.79
C LEU A 199 3.20 0.67 -1.52
N VAL A 200 2.23 1.05 -0.70
CA VAL A 200 1.88 0.38 0.55
C VAL A 200 0.43 -0.10 0.46
N LYS A 201 0.21 -1.40 0.68
CA LYS A 201 -1.11 -2.03 0.65
C LYS A 201 -1.50 -2.54 2.04
N PHE A 202 -2.73 -2.26 2.46
CA PHE A 202 -3.37 -2.79 3.67
C PHE A 202 -4.83 -3.15 3.40
N GLY A 203 -5.15 -4.45 3.43
CA GLY A 203 -6.46 -4.95 3.05
C GLY A 203 -6.80 -4.54 1.62
N SER A 204 -7.95 -3.90 1.43
CA SER A 204 -8.33 -3.32 0.14
C SER A 204 -7.63 -2.00 -0.16
N GLY A 205 -7.12 -1.27 0.82
CA GLY A 205 -6.52 0.06 0.64
C GLY A 205 -5.11 0.00 0.05
N ILE A 206 -4.81 0.94 -0.84
CA ILE A 206 -3.48 1.11 -1.42
C ILE A 206 -3.08 2.58 -1.39
N PHE A 207 -1.83 2.83 -1.06
CA PHE A 207 -1.26 4.17 -0.93
C PHE A 207 0.03 4.25 -1.73
N LEU A 208 0.19 5.33 -2.48
CA LEU A 208 1.36 5.61 -3.30
C LEU A 208 2.03 6.88 -2.77
N LEU A 209 3.23 6.73 -2.22
CA LEU A 209 4.09 7.84 -1.84
C LEU A 209 5.11 8.08 -2.95
N ILE A 210 5.08 9.26 -3.55
CA ILE A 210 6.06 9.70 -4.54
C ILE A 210 6.89 10.82 -3.92
N GLY A 211 8.16 10.54 -3.65
CA GLY A 211 9.12 11.56 -3.24
C GLY A 211 9.79 12.13 -4.48
N TRP A 212 9.74 13.45 -4.64
CA TRP A 212 10.18 14.09 -5.86
C TRP A 212 11.65 14.53 -5.84
N SER A 213 12.26 14.63 -7.02
CA SER A 213 13.63 15.15 -7.17
C SER A 213 13.72 16.62 -6.73
N SER A 214 14.87 17.01 -6.18
CA SER A 214 15.21 18.43 -5.96
C SER A 214 15.32 19.23 -7.24
N SER A 215 15.50 18.57 -8.38
CA SER A 215 15.64 19.23 -9.69
C SER A 215 14.30 19.62 -10.32
N LEU A 216 13.18 19.41 -9.63
CA LEU A 216 11.88 19.94 -10.06
C LEU A 216 11.87 21.47 -9.93
N GLU A 217 11.57 22.16 -11.02
CA GLU A 217 11.50 23.61 -11.06
C GLU A 217 10.08 24.09 -11.39
N GLY A 218 9.73 25.31 -10.99
CA GLY A 218 8.43 25.91 -11.31
C GLY A 218 7.22 25.03 -10.98
N ASN A 219 6.33 24.86 -11.96
CA ASN A 219 5.08 24.09 -11.88
C ASN A 219 5.24 22.61 -12.29
N ASP A 220 6.47 22.10 -12.38
CA ASP A 220 6.72 20.71 -12.79
C ASP A 220 5.98 19.74 -11.84
N LEU A 221 6.03 19.98 -10.53
CA LEU A 221 5.37 19.12 -9.53
C LEU A 221 3.86 18.95 -9.80
N GLU A 222 3.18 20.05 -10.09
CA GLU A 222 1.75 20.06 -10.38
C GLU A 222 1.47 19.32 -11.69
N SER A 223 2.29 19.56 -12.71
CA SER A 223 2.18 18.90 -14.02
C SER A 223 2.36 17.38 -13.91
N GLU A 224 3.40 16.94 -13.19
CA GLU A 224 3.67 15.53 -12.94
C GLU A 224 2.56 14.89 -12.10
N SER A 225 2.09 15.59 -11.07
CA SER A 225 1.03 15.05 -10.22
C SER A 225 -0.29 14.89 -10.96
N LEU A 226 -0.61 15.89 -11.80
CA LEU A 226 -1.78 15.88 -12.67
C LEU A 226 -1.68 14.74 -13.69
N TYR A 227 -0.50 14.53 -14.29
CA TYR A 227 -0.27 13.44 -15.23
C TYR A 227 -0.55 12.08 -14.59
N ILE A 228 -0.03 11.83 -13.39
CA ILE A 228 -0.25 10.56 -12.68
C ILE A 228 -1.74 10.36 -12.37
N GLN A 229 -2.41 11.39 -11.87
CA GLN A 229 -3.84 11.33 -11.55
C GLN A 229 -4.71 11.05 -12.79
N HIS A 230 -4.33 11.56 -13.96
CA HIS A 230 -5.02 11.32 -15.22
C HIS A 230 -4.75 9.93 -15.78
N MET A 231 -3.48 9.50 -15.79
CA MET A 231 -3.09 8.24 -16.42
C MET A 231 -3.44 7.02 -15.57
N PHE A 232 -3.34 7.14 -14.24
CA PHE A 232 -3.50 6.03 -13.31
C PHE A 232 -4.73 6.19 -12.43
N PRO A 233 -5.40 5.10 -12.04
CA PRO A 233 -6.64 5.13 -11.28
C PRO A 233 -6.41 5.40 -9.77
N TYR A 234 -5.56 6.36 -9.43
CA TYR A 234 -5.27 6.77 -8.07
C TYR A 234 -5.72 8.22 -7.85
N THR A 235 -6.28 8.50 -6.69
CA THR A 235 -6.72 9.84 -6.29
C THR A 235 -5.57 10.55 -5.59
N LEU A 236 -5.17 11.71 -6.08
CA LEU A 236 -4.22 12.61 -5.40
C LEU A 236 -4.88 13.15 -4.12
N LEU A 237 -4.21 12.99 -2.98
CA LEU A 237 -4.67 13.52 -1.71
C LEU A 237 -4.12 14.93 -1.52
N SER A 238 -4.97 15.84 -1.07
CA SER A 238 -4.63 17.26 -0.81
C SER A 238 -4.58 17.54 0.69
N GLU A 239 -3.78 18.53 1.09
CA GLU A 239 -3.80 19.11 2.44
C GLU A 239 -5.01 20.02 2.68
N ASP A 240 -5.57 20.59 1.62
CA ASP A 240 -6.71 21.53 1.68
C ASP A 240 -8.07 20.82 1.83
N ASN A 241 -8.09 19.51 1.64
CA ASN A 241 -9.32 18.70 1.67
C ASN A 241 -9.18 17.59 2.71
N GLU A 242 -10.17 17.47 3.60
CA GLU A 242 -10.25 16.37 4.57
C GLU A 242 -11.01 15.15 4.03
N LEU A 243 -11.62 15.27 2.85
CA LEU A 243 -12.39 14.21 2.20
C LEU A 243 -11.90 14.00 0.75
N ALA A 244 -11.62 12.75 0.40
CA ALA A 244 -11.31 12.34 -0.97
C ALA A 244 -12.27 11.23 -1.44
N ILE A 245 -12.55 11.21 -2.74
CA ILE A 245 -13.25 10.09 -3.37
C ILE A 245 -12.20 9.13 -3.93
N LEU A 246 -12.08 7.96 -3.30
CA LEU A 246 -11.18 6.91 -3.78
C LEU A 246 -11.89 6.04 -4.80
N MET A 247 -11.16 5.75 -5.88
CA MET A 247 -11.61 4.89 -6.96
C MET A 247 -10.89 3.54 -6.93
N ARG A 248 -11.50 2.53 -7.56
CA ARG A 248 -10.85 1.24 -7.76
C ARG A 248 -9.64 1.39 -8.67
N CYS A 249 -8.49 0.94 -8.17
CA CYS A 249 -7.20 1.02 -8.86
C CYS A 249 -6.65 -0.35 -9.33
N SER A 250 -7.39 -1.43 -9.05
CA SER A 250 -7.04 -2.78 -9.51
C SER A 250 -8.04 -3.38 -10.49
N HIS A 251 -7.60 -4.40 -11.21
CA HIS A 251 -8.37 -5.26 -12.10
C HIS A 251 -7.76 -6.68 -12.07
N ALA A 252 -8.26 -7.58 -12.93
CA ALA A 252 -7.90 -8.99 -12.89
C ALA A 252 -6.41 -9.29 -13.05
N TYR A 253 -5.66 -8.43 -13.74
CA TYR A 253 -4.27 -8.70 -14.08
C TYR A 253 -3.29 -8.11 -13.07
N ASN A 254 -3.66 -7.07 -12.32
CA ASN A 254 -2.77 -6.43 -11.33
C ASN A 254 -3.17 -6.67 -9.87
N TYR A 255 -4.39 -7.17 -9.57
CA TYR A 255 -4.84 -7.37 -8.20
C TYR A 255 -3.90 -8.29 -7.39
N HIS A 256 -3.45 -9.38 -8.00
CA HIS A 256 -2.51 -10.34 -7.41
C HIS A 256 -1.04 -9.93 -7.58
N HIS A 257 -0.78 -8.78 -8.21
CA HIS A 257 0.55 -8.24 -8.45
C HIS A 257 0.58 -6.75 -8.08
N PRO A 258 0.46 -6.40 -6.79
CA PRO A 258 0.30 -5.01 -6.35
C PRO A 258 1.47 -4.09 -6.72
N ARG A 259 2.63 -4.64 -7.09
CA ARG A 259 3.75 -3.87 -7.66
C ARG A 259 3.44 -3.30 -9.05
N LEU A 260 2.47 -3.85 -9.77
CA LEU A 260 2.06 -3.40 -11.10
C LEU A 260 0.96 -2.35 -11.00
N ILE A 261 1.31 -1.11 -11.35
CA ILE A 261 0.38 0.00 -11.46
C ILE A 261 -0.01 0.11 -12.93
N ASP A 262 -1.28 -0.13 -13.23
CA ASP A 262 -1.78 -0.10 -14.60
C ASP A 262 -2.60 1.16 -14.87
N SER A 263 -2.64 1.57 -16.14
CA SER A 263 -3.35 2.78 -16.56
C SER A 263 -4.87 2.63 -16.41
N ARG A 264 -5.59 3.77 -16.39
CA ARG A 264 -7.05 3.79 -16.40
C ARG A 264 -7.63 3.04 -17.61
N TYR A 265 -7.04 3.24 -18.78
CA TYR A 265 -7.45 2.58 -20.02
C TYR A 265 -7.31 1.06 -19.95
N SER A 266 -6.19 0.56 -19.42
CA SER A 266 -5.98 -0.88 -19.25
C SER A 266 -6.98 -1.50 -18.28
N LYS A 267 -7.35 -0.76 -17.22
CA LYS A 267 -8.36 -1.20 -16.26
C LYS A 267 -9.70 -1.39 -16.96
N GLU A 268 -10.15 -0.40 -17.74
CA GLU A 268 -11.39 -0.48 -18.52
C GLU A 268 -11.34 -1.66 -19.50
N TYR A 269 -10.22 -1.84 -20.19
CA TYR A 269 -10.03 -2.96 -21.10
C TYR A 269 -10.10 -4.32 -20.39
N ALA A 270 -9.43 -4.45 -19.24
CA ALA A 270 -9.46 -5.67 -18.45
C ALA A 270 -10.88 -6.02 -17.96
N ASP A 271 -11.69 -5.02 -17.62
CA ASP A 271 -13.08 -5.24 -17.23
C ASP A 271 -13.94 -5.71 -18.41
N LEU A 272 -13.66 -5.20 -19.63
CA LEU A 272 -14.31 -5.66 -20.86
C LEU A 272 -13.87 -7.09 -21.23
N THR A 273 -12.58 -7.41 -21.19
CA THR A 273 -12.07 -8.72 -21.62
C THR A 273 -12.34 -9.83 -20.62
N ASN A 274 -12.43 -9.51 -19.33
CA ASN A 274 -12.90 -10.46 -18.31
C ASN A 274 -14.30 -10.99 -18.62
N SER A 275 -15.13 -10.25 -19.37
CA SER A 275 -16.46 -10.70 -19.79
C SER A 275 -16.45 -11.68 -20.99
N CYS A 276 -15.29 -11.95 -21.58
CA CYS A 276 -15.14 -12.80 -22.77
C CYS A 276 -14.96 -14.29 -22.47
N CYS A 277 -14.98 -14.73 -21.20
CA CYS A 277 -15.10 -16.15 -20.90
C CYS A 277 -16.51 -16.65 -21.25
N SER A 278 -16.61 -17.80 -21.93
CA SER A 278 -17.82 -18.34 -22.56
C SER A 278 -19.11 -18.19 -21.73
N LYS A 279 -20.16 -17.68 -22.38
CA LYS A 279 -21.46 -17.19 -21.88
C LYS A 279 -22.28 -18.09 -20.92
N GLU A 280 -21.85 -19.29 -20.58
CA GLU A 280 -22.67 -20.21 -19.76
C GLU A 280 -22.48 -20.04 -18.25
N THR A 281 -21.42 -19.38 -17.79
CA THR A 281 -21.12 -19.30 -16.36
C THR A 281 -20.80 -17.87 -15.91
N ASP A 282 -21.56 -17.40 -14.94
CA ASP A 282 -21.33 -16.13 -14.26
C ASP A 282 -20.03 -16.22 -13.43
N ILE A 283 -18.98 -15.56 -13.92
CA ILE A 283 -17.64 -15.57 -13.32
C ILE A 283 -17.66 -15.04 -11.89
N ASP A 284 -18.51 -14.05 -11.60
CA ASP A 284 -18.62 -13.50 -10.26
C ASP A 284 -19.21 -14.53 -9.29
N LYS A 285 -20.17 -15.35 -9.74
CA LYS A 285 -20.67 -16.49 -8.94
C LYS A 285 -19.60 -17.55 -8.70
N VAL A 286 -18.85 -17.94 -9.73
CA VAL A 286 -17.75 -18.93 -9.57
C VAL A 286 -16.70 -18.42 -8.60
N ARG A 287 -16.31 -17.15 -8.72
CA ARG A 287 -15.36 -16.53 -7.79
C ARG A 287 -15.92 -16.54 -6.37
N GLN A 288 -17.17 -16.13 -6.17
CA GLN A 288 -17.82 -16.14 -4.86
C GLN A 288 -17.86 -17.56 -4.24
N GLU A 289 -18.14 -18.59 -5.03
CA GLU A 289 -18.13 -19.98 -4.56
C GLU A 289 -16.72 -20.45 -4.15
N LEU A 290 -15.71 -20.11 -4.95
CA LEU A 290 -14.31 -20.43 -4.65
C LEU A 290 -13.78 -19.66 -3.44
N ASP A 291 -14.19 -18.40 -3.28
CA ASP A 291 -13.83 -17.55 -2.15
C ASP A 291 -14.57 -17.95 -0.87
N PHE A 292 -15.77 -18.52 -0.95
CA PHE A 292 -16.61 -18.80 0.21
C PHE A 292 -15.89 -19.62 1.30
N LYS A 293 -15.21 -20.71 0.89
CA LYS A 293 -14.44 -21.57 1.81
C LYS A 293 -13.28 -20.80 2.44
N TRP A 294 -12.59 -19.99 1.65
CA TRP A 294 -11.47 -19.19 2.13
C TRP A 294 -11.91 -18.09 3.09
N GLN A 295 -12.94 -17.33 2.73
CA GLN A 295 -13.50 -16.28 3.58
C GLN A 295 -13.98 -16.85 4.93
N LYS A 296 -14.59 -18.04 4.93
CA LYS A 296 -14.95 -18.75 6.16
C LYS A 296 -13.72 -19.08 7.00
N ASN A 297 -12.65 -19.59 6.38
CA ASN A 297 -11.38 -19.88 7.06
C ASN A 297 -10.73 -18.61 7.64
N VAL A 298 -10.65 -17.53 6.87
CA VAL A 298 -10.12 -16.23 7.32
C VAL A 298 -10.91 -15.70 8.52
N LYS A 299 -12.24 -15.73 8.46
CA LYS A 299 -13.12 -15.35 9.59
C LYS A 299 -12.82 -16.17 10.85
N GLU A 300 -12.59 -17.47 10.69
CA GLU A 300 -12.25 -18.35 11.81
C GLU A 300 -10.86 -18.04 12.40
N ILE A 301 -9.84 -17.82 11.55
CA ILE A 301 -8.49 -17.42 11.97
C ILE A 301 -8.53 -16.09 12.74
N ARG A 302 -9.18 -15.07 12.16
CA ARG A 302 -9.34 -13.75 12.80
C ARG A 302 -10.07 -13.85 14.15
N SER A 303 -11.16 -14.61 14.23
CA SER A 303 -11.89 -14.85 15.49
C SER A 303 -11.04 -15.56 16.56
N LYS A 304 -10.33 -16.63 16.19
CA LYS A 304 -9.41 -17.34 17.10
C LYS A 304 -8.30 -16.41 17.61
N HIS A 305 -7.73 -15.59 16.72
CA HIS A 305 -6.70 -14.61 17.07
C HIS A 305 -7.23 -13.59 18.09
N GLU A 306 -8.42 -13.02 17.86
CA GLU A 306 -9.05 -12.08 18.80
C GLU A 306 -9.27 -12.70 20.19
N ILE A 307 -9.79 -13.93 20.26
CA ILE A 307 -10.02 -14.64 21.52
C ILE A 307 -8.69 -14.82 22.26
N LYS A 308 -7.63 -15.24 21.55
CA LYS A 308 -6.28 -15.41 22.12
C LYS A 308 -5.74 -14.08 22.66
N LYS A 309 -5.94 -12.97 21.95
CA LYS A 309 -5.53 -11.61 22.35
C LYS A 309 -6.29 -11.15 23.59
N LYS A 310 -7.62 -11.32 23.63
CA LYS A 310 -8.46 -11.03 24.80
C LYS A 310 -8.02 -11.82 26.04
N LYS A 311 -7.71 -13.12 25.89
CA LYS A 311 -7.18 -13.97 26.97
C LYS A 311 -5.80 -13.48 27.47
N LYS A 312 -4.88 -13.13 26.56
CA LYS A 312 -3.55 -12.56 26.93
C LYS A 312 -3.69 -11.25 27.70
N LYS A 313 -4.55 -10.32 27.24
CA LYS A 313 -4.82 -9.04 27.93
C LYS A 313 -5.39 -9.28 29.34
N LYS A 314 -6.35 -10.20 29.50
CA LYS A 314 -6.89 -10.57 30.83
C LYS A 314 -5.82 -11.13 31.77
N LYS A 315 -4.89 -11.95 31.27
CA LYS A 315 -3.76 -12.48 32.07
C LYS A 315 -2.77 -11.40 32.50
N LYS A 316 -2.49 -10.41 31.63
CA LYS A 316 -1.62 -9.27 31.96
C LYS A 316 -2.24 -8.33 33.00
N LYS A 317 -3.56 -8.14 33.00
CA LYS A 317 -4.27 -7.32 34.01
C LYS A 317 -4.38 -7.98 35.39
N LYS A 318 -4.10 -9.29 35.50
CA LYS A 318 -4.12 -10.06 36.76
C LYS A 318 -2.74 -10.22 37.40
N LYS A 319 -1.69 -9.68 36.77
CA LYS A 319 -0.31 -9.64 37.28
C LYS A 319 0.05 -8.20 37.58
#